data_AF-A0A1S3QZP7-F1
#
_entry.id   AF-A0A1S3QZP7-F1
#
_cell.length_a   1.000
_cell.length_b   1.000
_cell.length_c   1.000
_cell.angle_alpha   90.00
_cell.angle_beta   90.00
_cell.angle_gamma   90.00
#
_symmetry.space_group_name_H-M   'P 1'
#
loop_
_entity.id
_entity.type
_entity.pdbx_description
1 polymer ?
#
loop_
_entity_poly.entity_id
_entity_poly.type
_entity_poly.pdbx_seq_one_letter_code
_entity_poly.pdbx_strand_id
1 'polypeptide(L)'
;MNSPTGSQSVHSSSVRSRLDVALLNPYNNMTIKYFSLACSFLKTLTECFSNGTMTALAVKVESAPNLNPGQLTLSDPACGPTYSDDRFAYFHFTVNSCGTTRKFINNVMLYENEISLPDELEVKLNATTSSEDEYQLKVSCYYVVNITRTLAFLTRPRDNEPFAETGTGRLMVRMRLAQDASYNTFYQEEDYPVVKYLKQPLHFEVELTRSSDPKVALMLDHCWATLNEDRISSLM
;
A
#
# COMPACT_ATOMS: atom_id res chain seq x y z
N MET A 1 -42.75 -37.88 3.39
CA MET A 1 -41.82 -37.88 4.53
C MET A 1 -41.05 -36.58 4.45
N ASN A 2 -41.48 -35.57 5.21
CA ASN A 2 -40.85 -34.24 5.18
C ASN A 2 -39.78 -34.21 6.26
N SER A 3 -38.50 -34.24 5.86
CA SER A 3 -37.37 -33.97 6.74
C SER A 3 -37.41 -32.51 7.19
N PRO A 4 -37.15 -32.19 8.48
CA PRO A 4 -37.04 -30.81 8.92
C PRO A 4 -35.69 -30.27 8.45
N THR A 5 -35.70 -29.38 7.46
CA THR A 5 -34.54 -28.60 7.02
C THR A 5 -34.19 -27.57 8.10
N GLY A 6 -33.15 -27.86 8.87
CA GLY A 6 -32.56 -26.92 9.83
C GLY A 6 -31.54 -26.03 9.13
N SER A 7 -31.88 -24.77 8.86
CA SER A 7 -30.90 -23.78 8.38
C SER A 7 -30.12 -23.22 9.59
N GLN A 8 -28.83 -23.52 9.67
CA GLN A 8 -27.89 -22.89 10.60
C GLN A 8 -27.07 -21.85 9.84
N SER A 9 -26.96 -20.63 10.39
CA SER A 9 -26.17 -19.54 9.82
C SER A 9 -25.03 -19.15 10.75
N VAL A 10 -23.85 -18.96 10.17
CA VAL A 10 -22.63 -18.55 10.86
C VAL A 10 -22.36 -17.09 10.49
N HIS A 11 -22.47 -16.18 11.46
CA HIS A 11 -22.13 -14.77 11.29
C HIS A 11 -20.81 -14.47 11.99
N SER A 12 -20.10 -13.43 11.56
CA SER A 12 -18.77 -13.01 12.05
C SER A 12 -18.64 -12.92 13.57
N SER A 13 -19.74 -12.75 14.31
CA SER A 13 -19.79 -12.57 15.76
C SER A 13 -20.64 -13.59 16.53
N SER A 14 -21.33 -14.53 15.86
CA SER A 14 -22.21 -15.47 16.57
C SER A 14 -22.39 -16.82 15.86
N VAL A 15 -22.35 -17.90 16.65
CA VAL A 15 -22.74 -19.24 16.22
C VAL A 15 -24.14 -19.54 16.72
N ARG A 16 -25.06 -19.92 15.84
CA ARG A 16 -26.42 -20.33 16.20
C ARG A 16 -26.50 -21.85 16.28
N SER A 17 -26.81 -22.38 17.46
CA SER A 17 -26.98 -23.83 17.70
C SER A 17 -28.43 -24.14 18.03
N ARG A 18 -28.88 -25.35 17.66
CA ARG A 18 -30.21 -25.88 17.98
C ARG A 18 -30.09 -26.80 19.19
N LEU A 19 -30.97 -26.63 20.17
CA LEU A 19 -31.12 -27.52 21.31
C LEU A 19 -32.50 -28.15 21.28
N ASP A 20 -32.55 -29.48 21.09
CA ASP A 20 -33.79 -30.23 21.22
C ASP A 20 -34.10 -30.48 22.69
N VAL A 21 -35.26 -30.02 23.15
CA VAL A 21 -35.65 -30.06 24.55
C VAL A 21 -36.92 -30.88 24.70
N ALA A 22 -37.02 -31.63 25.80
CA ALA A 22 -38.22 -32.37 26.17
C ALA A 22 -38.86 -31.71 27.41
N LEU A 23 -40.10 -31.25 27.28
CA LEU A 23 -40.87 -30.70 28.40
C LEU A 23 -41.73 -31.81 29.00
N LEU A 24 -41.48 -32.13 30.27
CA LEU A 24 -42.31 -33.04 31.05
C LEU A 24 -43.39 -32.23 31.76
N ASN A 25 -44.65 -32.58 31.54
CA ASN A 25 -45.77 -32.07 32.32
C ASN A 25 -45.94 -32.92 33.59
N PRO A 26 -45.69 -32.36 34.80
CA PRO A 26 -45.70 -33.12 36.05
C PRO A 26 -47.10 -33.55 36.50
N TYR A 27 -48.17 -33.00 35.92
CA TYR A 27 -49.55 -33.31 36.30
C TYR A 27 -50.14 -34.52 35.57
N ASN A 28 -49.65 -34.80 34.36
CA ASN A 28 -50.17 -35.89 33.52
C ASN A 28 -49.06 -36.75 32.88
N ASN A 29 -47.80 -36.56 33.30
CA ASN A 29 -46.62 -37.25 32.77
C ASN A 29 -46.45 -37.17 31.24
N MET A 30 -47.07 -36.19 30.57
CA MET A 30 -46.87 -35.99 29.14
C MET A 30 -45.50 -35.40 28.86
N THR A 31 -44.78 -35.98 27.89
CA THR A 31 -43.50 -35.46 27.41
C THR A 31 -43.67 -34.87 26.01
N ILE A 32 -43.48 -33.57 25.90
CA ILE A 32 -43.51 -32.82 24.63
C ILE A 32 -42.09 -32.81 24.08
N LYS A 33 -41.88 -33.23 22.81
CA LYS A 33 -40.54 -33.35 22.18
C LYS A 33 -40.37 -32.57 20.87
N TYR A 34 -41.38 -31.80 20.46
CA TYR A 34 -41.46 -31.17 19.13
C TYR A 34 -41.16 -29.67 19.16
N PHE A 35 -40.36 -29.20 20.11
CA PHE A 35 -39.88 -27.82 20.13
C PHE A 35 -38.36 -27.82 20.28
N SER A 36 -37.72 -26.88 19.59
CA SER A 36 -36.27 -26.69 19.64
C SER A 36 -35.95 -25.24 19.97
N LEU A 37 -34.97 -25.04 20.85
CA LEU A 37 -34.46 -23.71 21.17
C LEU A 37 -33.28 -23.38 20.25
N ALA A 38 -33.21 -22.13 19.80
CA ALA A 38 -32.03 -21.64 19.11
C ALA A 38 -31.21 -20.79 20.08
N CYS A 39 -29.97 -21.18 20.33
CA CYS A 39 -29.02 -20.46 21.18
C CYS A 39 -27.98 -19.76 20.31
N SER A 40 -27.74 -18.47 20.55
CA SER A 40 -26.67 -17.70 19.92
C SER A 40 -25.48 -17.60 20.87
N PHE A 41 -24.38 -18.24 20.51
CA PHE A 41 -23.12 -18.12 21.23
C PHE A 41 -22.29 -17.00 20.61
N LEU A 42 -22.02 -15.95 21.38
CA LEU A 42 -21.08 -14.89 21.01
C LEU A 42 -19.67 -15.48 21.07
N LYS A 43 -19.15 -15.84 19.90
CA LYS A 43 -17.79 -16.36 19.71
C LYS A 43 -17.20 -15.58 18.55
N THR A 44 -16.03 -15.00 18.78
CA THR A 44 -15.25 -14.38 17.71
C THR A 44 -14.72 -15.49 16.81
N LEU A 45 -15.23 -15.57 15.58
CA LEU A 45 -14.82 -16.60 14.61
C LEU A 45 -13.67 -16.13 13.73
N THR A 46 -13.42 -14.84 13.67
CA THR A 46 -12.33 -14.26 12.89
C THR A 46 -11.74 -13.07 13.62
N GLU A 47 -10.42 -13.05 13.74
CA GLU A 47 -9.68 -11.90 14.27
C GLU A 47 -8.67 -11.41 13.24
N CYS A 48 -8.58 -10.09 13.13
CA CYS A 48 -7.75 -9.39 12.15
C CYS A 48 -6.77 -8.51 12.91
N PHE A 49 -5.47 -8.78 12.80
CA PHE A 49 -4.43 -8.07 13.52
C PHE A 49 -3.77 -7.02 12.62
N SER A 50 -3.42 -5.86 13.18
CA SER A 50 -2.81 -4.75 12.43
C SER A 50 -1.45 -5.07 11.80
N ASN A 51 -0.80 -6.16 12.21
CA ASN A 51 0.44 -6.68 11.61
C ASN A 51 0.20 -7.52 10.34
N GLY A 52 -1.05 -7.71 9.91
CA GLY A 52 -1.40 -8.53 8.74
C GLY A 52 -1.58 -10.02 9.04
N THR A 53 -1.70 -10.40 10.32
CA THR A 53 -2.12 -11.75 10.72
C THR A 53 -3.65 -11.84 10.73
N MET A 54 -4.19 -12.94 10.21
CA MET A 54 -5.60 -13.31 10.30
C MET A 54 -5.72 -14.64 11.02
N THR A 55 -6.71 -14.75 11.91
CA THR A 55 -7.03 -16.01 12.55
C THR A 55 -8.50 -16.32 12.37
N ALA A 56 -8.82 -17.58 12.08
CA ALA A 56 -10.18 -18.01 11.84
C ALA A 56 -10.49 -19.31 12.60
N LEU A 57 -11.72 -19.42 13.10
CA LEU A 57 -12.24 -20.58 13.79
C LEU A 57 -13.38 -21.19 12.96
N ALA A 58 -13.10 -22.33 12.33
CA ALA A 58 -14.12 -23.13 11.67
C ALA A 58 -14.72 -24.09 12.68
N VAL A 59 -16.04 -24.05 12.86
CA VAL A 59 -16.76 -24.90 13.81
C VAL A 59 -17.56 -25.96 13.08
N LYS A 60 -17.56 -27.18 13.62
CA LYS A 60 -18.43 -28.26 13.18
C LYS A 60 -19.87 -27.93 13.55
N VAL A 61 -20.75 -27.93 12.55
CA VAL A 61 -22.19 -27.67 12.69
C VAL A 61 -22.97 -28.97 12.59
N GLU A 62 -24.17 -29.02 13.16
CA GLU A 62 -25.00 -30.24 13.15
C GLU A 62 -25.45 -30.65 11.75
N SER A 63 -25.56 -29.68 10.81
CA SER A 63 -25.84 -29.96 9.40
C SER A 63 -24.70 -30.71 8.70
N ALA A 64 -23.49 -30.69 9.27
CA ALA A 64 -22.32 -31.38 8.75
C ALA A 64 -21.75 -32.38 9.79
N PRO A 65 -22.52 -33.42 10.17
CA PRO A 65 -22.16 -34.31 11.27
C PRO A 65 -20.93 -35.18 10.96
N ASN A 66 -20.67 -35.43 9.67
CA ASN A 66 -19.53 -36.21 9.19
C ASN A 66 -18.30 -35.36 8.90
N LEU A 67 -18.40 -34.03 9.05
CA LEU A 67 -17.26 -33.14 8.85
C LEU A 67 -16.19 -33.44 9.90
N ASN A 68 -14.96 -33.64 9.43
CA ASN A 68 -13.78 -33.64 10.28
C ASN A 68 -13.11 -32.26 10.15
N PRO A 69 -13.14 -31.40 11.19
CA PRO A 69 -12.53 -30.07 11.11
C PRO A 69 -11.04 -30.11 10.76
N GLY A 70 -10.32 -31.17 11.13
CA GLY A 70 -8.89 -31.31 10.85
C GLY A 70 -8.55 -31.53 9.37
N GLN A 71 -9.55 -31.80 8.53
CA GLN A 71 -9.40 -31.99 7.08
C GLN A 71 -9.72 -30.72 6.27
N LEU A 72 -10.18 -29.67 6.94
CA LEU A 72 -10.44 -28.40 6.29
C LEU A 72 -9.14 -27.71 5.86
N THR A 73 -9.19 -27.00 4.76
CA THR A 73 -8.07 -26.18 4.27
C THR A 73 -8.55 -24.78 3.97
N LEU A 74 -7.61 -23.83 3.90
CA LEU A 74 -7.85 -22.54 3.26
C LEU A 74 -7.97 -22.72 1.73
N SER A 75 -8.16 -21.62 1.00
CA SER A 75 -8.21 -21.64 -0.47
C SER A 75 -6.97 -22.26 -1.14
N ASP A 76 -5.83 -22.27 -0.44
CA ASP A 76 -4.68 -23.11 -0.78
C ASP A 76 -4.74 -24.44 0.00
N PRO A 77 -4.89 -25.59 -0.68
CA PRO A 77 -4.97 -26.91 -0.02
C PRO A 77 -3.73 -27.28 0.79
N ALA A 78 -2.58 -26.63 0.54
CA ALA A 78 -1.38 -26.83 1.36
C ALA A 78 -1.51 -26.20 2.77
N CYS A 79 -2.47 -25.30 2.97
CA CYS A 79 -2.72 -24.61 4.22
C CYS A 79 -3.86 -25.25 5.02
N GLY A 80 -3.52 -26.21 5.88
CA GLY A 80 -4.42 -26.78 6.89
C GLY A 80 -4.49 -25.97 8.21
N PRO A 81 -5.26 -26.46 9.19
CA PRO A 81 -5.40 -25.80 10.48
C PRO A 81 -4.12 -25.92 11.33
N THR A 82 -3.83 -24.89 12.11
CA THR A 82 -2.74 -24.88 13.09
C THR A 82 -3.06 -25.77 14.29
N TYR A 83 -4.34 -25.82 14.67
CA TYR A 83 -4.86 -26.68 15.73
C TYR A 83 -6.27 -27.14 15.38
N SER A 84 -6.61 -28.38 15.69
CA SER A 84 -7.97 -28.91 15.47
C SER A 84 -8.34 -29.92 16.54
N ASP A 85 -9.64 -29.99 16.85
CA ASP A 85 -10.28 -31.08 17.58
C ASP A 85 -11.54 -31.56 16.82
N ASP A 86 -12.34 -32.43 17.45
CA ASP A 86 -13.57 -32.97 16.85
C ASP A 86 -14.69 -31.93 16.64
N ARG A 87 -14.54 -30.72 17.20
CA ARG A 87 -15.55 -29.65 17.21
C ARG A 87 -15.13 -28.42 16.42
N PHE A 88 -13.84 -28.13 16.31
CA PHE A 88 -13.37 -26.95 15.59
C PHE A 88 -11.96 -27.11 15.02
N ALA A 89 -11.67 -26.27 14.03
CA ALA A 89 -10.36 -26.08 13.44
C ALA A 89 -9.96 -24.60 13.52
N TYR A 90 -8.75 -24.35 14.01
CA TYR A 90 -8.18 -23.03 14.18
C TYR A 90 -7.10 -22.79 13.13
N PHE A 91 -7.27 -21.72 12.37
CA PHE A 91 -6.36 -21.29 11.31
C PHE A 91 -5.63 -20.03 11.74
N HIS A 92 -4.31 -20.02 11.50
CA HIS A 92 -3.45 -18.87 11.68
C HIS A 92 -2.66 -18.65 10.38
N PHE A 93 -2.91 -17.53 9.70
CA PHE A 93 -2.29 -17.24 8.41
C PHE A 93 -2.09 -15.73 8.23
N THR A 94 -1.26 -15.36 7.26
CA THR A 94 -1.06 -13.94 6.93
C THR A 94 -1.96 -13.52 5.77
N VAL A 95 -2.27 -12.24 5.69
CA VAL A 95 -3.10 -11.63 4.63
C VAL A 95 -2.56 -11.84 3.20
N ASN A 96 -1.28 -12.23 3.05
CA ASN A 96 -0.62 -12.45 1.76
C ASN A 96 -0.30 -13.93 1.48
N SER A 97 -0.83 -14.88 2.26
CA SER A 97 -0.56 -16.32 2.14
C SER A 97 -1.84 -17.13 1.93
N CYS A 98 -1.68 -18.44 1.67
CA CYS A 98 -2.76 -19.44 1.66
C CYS A 98 -3.93 -19.12 0.72
N GLY A 99 -3.64 -18.52 -0.44
CA GLY A 99 -4.67 -18.14 -1.42
C GLY A 99 -5.52 -16.93 -1.04
N THR A 100 -5.13 -16.16 -0.02
CA THR A 100 -5.90 -14.97 0.41
C THR A 100 -5.96 -13.93 -0.71
N THR A 101 -7.17 -13.50 -1.04
CA THR A 101 -7.41 -12.48 -2.07
C THR A 101 -7.50 -11.09 -1.44
N ARG A 102 -7.03 -10.07 -2.15
CA ARG A 102 -7.06 -8.67 -1.72
C ARG A 102 -7.87 -7.82 -2.69
N LYS A 103 -8.79 -7.03 -2.16
CA LYS A 103 -9.60 -6.06 -2.90
C LYS A 103 -9.48 -4.67 -2.27
N PHE A 104 -9.42 -3.64 -3.10
CA PHE A 104 -9.47 -2.25 -2.65
C PHE A 104 -10.89 -1.72 -2.87
N ILE A 105 -11.55 -1.32 -1.79
CA ILE A 105 -12.90 -0.74 -1.82
C ILE A 105 -12.82 0.62 -1.14
N ASN A 106 -12.84 1.70 -1.93
CA ASN A 106 -12.64 3.07 -1.46
C ASN A 106 -11.32 3.20 -0.66
N ASN A 107 -11.41 3.48 0.64
CA ASN A 107 -10.26 3.65 1.55
C ASN A 107 -10.04 2.43 2.48
N VAL A 108 -10.51 1.25 2.06
CA VAL A 108 -10.41 0.01 2.84
C VAL A 108 -9.82 -1.11 1.97
N MET A 109 -8.83 -1.80 2.51
CA MET A 109 -8.32 -3.07 1.98
C MET A 109 -9.13 -4.21 2.59
N LEU A 110 -9.87 -4.91 1.73
CA LEU A 110 -10.60 -6.13 2.07
C LEU A 110 -9.74 -7.33 1.71
N TYR A 111 -9.42 -8.16 2.71
CA TYR A 111 -8.80 -9.45 2.53
C TYR A 111 -9.83 -10.56 2.75
N GLU A 112 -9.94 -11.48 1.79
CA GLU A 112 -10.88 -12.60 1.83
C GLU A 112 -10.16 -13.93 1.63
N ASN A 113 -10.56 -14.93 2.41
CA ASN A 113 -10.16 -16.32 2.23
C ASN A 113 -11.37 -17.21 2.49
N GLU A 114 -11.27 -18.48 2.15
CA GLU A 114 -12.32 -19.47 2.27
C GLU A 114 -11.77 -20.72 2.93
N ILE A 115 -12.52 -21.26 3.90
CA ILE A 115 -12.23 -22.53 4.54
C ILE A 115 -13.26 -23.55 4.04
N SER A 116 -12.77 -24.59 3.40
CA SER A 116 -13.59 -25.65 2.80
C SER A 116 -12.87 -27.00 2.89
N LEU A 117 -13.52 -28.07 2.43
CA LEU A 117 -12.85 -29.34 2.19
C LEU A 117 -12.08 -29.27 0.87
N PRO A 118 -10.92 -29.94 0.76
CA PRO A 118 -10.24 -30.09 -0.53
C PRO A 118 -11.13 -30.85 -1.53
N ASP A 119 -11.12 -30.45 -2.80
CA ASP A 119 -11.95 -31.01 -3.88
C ASP A 119 -11.98 -32.56 -3.90
N GLU A 120 -10.83 -33.21 -3.73
CA GLU A 120 -10.73 -34.68 -3.73
C GLU A 120 -11.51 -35.33 -2.57
N LEU A 121 -11.50 -34.67 -1.41
CA LEU A 121 -12.18 -35.14 -0.21
C LEU A 121 -13.67 -34.83 -0.26
N GLU A 122 -14.02 -33.69 -0.85
CA GLU A 122 -15.40 -33.27 -1.07
C GLU A 122 -16.13 -34.24 -2.01
N VAL A 123 -15.51 -34.60 -3.14
CA VAL A 123 -16.04 -35.61 -4.08
C VAL A 123 -16.25 -36.96 -3.39
N LYS A 124 -15.33 -37.35 -2.50
CA LYS A 124 -15.44 -38.61 -1.74
C LYS A 124 -16.57 -38.57 -0.71
N LEU A 125 -16.75 -37.45 -0.02
CA LEU A 125 -17.87 -37.26 0.91
C LEU A 125 -19.20 -37.28 0.18
N ASN A 126 -19.33 -36.53 -0.91
CA ASN A 126 -20.57 -36.45 -1.71
C ASN A 126 -20.93 -37.81 -2.34
N ALA A 127 -19.94 -38.66 -2.64
CA ALA A 127 -20.18 -40.03 -3.09
C ALA A 127 -20.69 -40.97 -1.98
N THR A 128 -20.44 -40.67 -0.70
CA THR A 128 -20.84 -41.50 0.45
C THR A 128 -22.06 -40.97 1.20
N THR A 129 -22.34 -39.67 1.14
CA THR A 129 -23.47 -39.01 1.79
C THR A 129 -24.34 -38.31 0.75
N SER A 130 -25.63 -38.67 0.66
CA SER A 130 -26.59 -38.01 -0.25
C SER A 130 -27.00 -36.59 0.19
N SER A 131 -26.16 -35.92 0.98
CA SER A 131 -26.38 -34.55 1.46
C SER A 131 -25.59 -33.60 0.57
N GLU A 132 -26.30 -32.77 -0.18
CA GLU A 132 -25.74 -31.72 -1.05
C GLU A 132 -25.14 -30.51 -0.27
N ASP A 133 -24.90 -30.66 1.04
CA ASP A 133 -24.50 -29.55 1.90
C ASP A 133 -22.97 -29.42 1.94
N GLU A 134 -22.44 -28.62 1.01
CA GLU A 134 -21.04 -28.20 0.95
C GLU A 134 -20.69 -27.32 2.16
N TYR A 135 -19.72 -27.74 2.99
CA TYR A 135 -19.23 -26.92 4.08
C TYR A 135 -18.25 -25.87 3.55
N GLN A 136 -18.69 -24.62 3.54
CA GLN A 136 -17.89 -23.48 3.10
C GLN A 136 -17.98 -22.34 4.11
N LEU A 137 -16.84 -21.87 4.59
CA LEU A 137 -16.76 -20.74 5.52
C LEU A 137 -15.90 -19.62 4.91
N LYS A 138 -16.54 -18.52 4.58
CA LYS A 138 -15.86 -17.32 4.07
C LYS A 138 -15.35 -16.43 5.21
N VAL A 139 -14.07 -16.11 5.17
CA VAL A 139 -13.37 -15.27 6.14
C VAL A 139 -13.05 -13.92 5.50
N SER A 140 -13.29 -12.82 6.21
CA SER A 140 -13.07 -11.47 5.67
C SER A 140 -12.55 -10.49 6.72
N CYS A 141 -11.47 -9.79 6.38
CA CYS A 141 -10.87 -8.75 7.22
C CYS A 141 -10.81 -7.42 6.47
N TYR A 142 -11.26 -6.35 7.13
CA TYR A 142 -11.26 -4.99 6.60
C TYR A 142 -10.19 -4.16 7.30
N TYR A 143 -9.23 -3.65 6.53
CA TYR A 143 -8.19 -2.76 7.02
C TYR A 143 -8.38 -1.38 6.42
N VAL A 144 -8.65 -0.39 7.26
CA VAL A 144 -8.72 1.01 6.82
C VAL A 144 -7.32 1.45 6.38
N VAL A 145 -7.21 1.91 5.14
CA VAL A 145 -5.98 2.51 4.62
C VAL A 145 -5.89 3.91 5.21
N ASN A 146 -5.24 4.06 6.36
CA ASN A 146 -4.80 5.39 6.77
C ASN A 146 -3.73 5.84 5.77
N ILE A 147 -3.99 6.96 5.10
CA ILE A 147 -3.16 7.58 4.04
C ILE A 147 -1.71 7.86 4.53
N THR A 148 -1.41 7.65 5.81
CA THR A 148 -0.09 7.88 6.40
C THR A 148 0.93 6.75 6.19
N ARG A 149 0.56 5.58 5.66
CA ARG A 149 1.54 4.52 5.30
C ARG A 149 1.22 3.80 3.99
N THR A 150 1.34 4.52 2.88
CA THR A 150 1.63 3.86 1.61
C THR A 150 3.05 3.30 1.69
N LEU A 151 3.20 2.00 1.97
CA LEU A 151 4.42 1.28 1.59
C LEU A 151 4.39 1.18 0.06
N ALA A 152 4.99 2.17 -0.60
CA ALA A 152 5.34 2.03 -2.00
C ALA A 152 6.35 0.87 -2.11
N PHE A 153 5.90 -0.27 -2.63
CA PHE A 153 6.82 -1.27 -3.18
C PHE A 153 7.42 -0.68 -4.46
N LEU A 154 8.45 0.16 -4.29
CA LEU A 154 9.42 0.39 -5.34
C LEU A 154 10.24 -0.89 -5.39
N THR A 155 9.97 -1.78 -6.35
CA THR A 155 10.98 -2.77 -6.75
C THR A 155 12.22 -1.96 -7.05
N ARG A 156 13.27 -2.05 -6.20
CA ARG A 156 14.55 -1.41 -6.48
C ARG A 156 14.92 -1.82 -7.91
N PRO A 157 14.92 -0.90 -8.88
CA PRO A 157 15.72 -1.13 -10.07
C PRO A 157 17.13 -1.33 -9.52
N ARG A 158 17.85 -2.31 -10.05
CA ARG A 158 19.28 -2.52 -9.82
C ARG A 158 19.94 -1.15 -9.59
N ASP A 159 20.48 -0.89 -8.40
CA ASP A 159 21.10 0.39 -8.01
C ASP A 159 22.29 0.65 -8.95
N ASN A 160 21.98 1.25 -10.09
CA ASN A 160 22.84 1.89 -11.07
C ASN A 160 21.99 2.97 -11.76
N GLU A 161 21.17 3.68 -10.98
CA GLU A 161 20.67 4.98 -11.42
C GLU A 161 21.85 5.95 -11.32
N PRO A 162 22.29 6.58 -12.43
CA PRO A 162 23.32 7.58 -12.36
C PRO A 162 22.81 8.71 -11.47
N PHE A 163 23.47 8.91 -10.34
CA PHE A 163 23.24 10.06 -9.49
C PHE A 163 23.62 11.31 -10.30
N ALA A 164 22.62 12.08 -10.71
CA ALA A 164 22.84 13.41 -11.26
C ALA A 164 23.20 14.34 -10.11
N GLU A 165 24.49 14.48 -9.85
CA GLU A 165 24.99 15.49 -8.94
C GLU A 165 24.62 16.87 -9.50
N THR A 166 24.03 17.74 -8.68
CA THR A 166 23.68 19.09 -9.11
C THR A 166 24.95 19.89 -9.34
N GLY A 167 25.42 19.92 -10.59
CA GLY A 167 26.57 20.71 -10.98
C GLY A 167 26.22 22.20 -10.97
N THR A 168 26.83 22.97 -10.08
CA THR A 168 26.76 24.43 -10.15
C THR A 168 27.77 24.94 -11.18
N GLY A 169 27.28 25.37 -12.35
CA GLY A 169 28.09 26.09 -13.34
C GLY A 169 28.07 27.59 -13.05
N ARG A 170 29.24 28.24 -13.04
CA ARG A 170 29.34 29.71 -13.02
C ARG A 170 29.66 30.19 -14.42
N LEU A 171 28.83 31.08 -14.95
CA LEU A 171 29.12 31.80 -16.19
C LEU A 171 30.21 32.84 -15.89
N MET A 172 31.35 32.74 -16.56
CA MET A 172 32.44 33.71 -16.43
C MET A 172 32.20 34.86 -17.41
N VAL A 173 32.06 36.06 -16.86
CA VAL A 173 31.91 37.30 -17.61
C VAL A 173 33.21 38.08 -17.50
N ARG A 174 33.68 38.62 -18.62
CA ARG A 174 34.83 39.54 -18.66
C ARG A 174 34.42 40.85 -19.31
N MET A 175 34.93 41.94 -18.79
CA MET A 175 34.85 43.26 -19.43
C MET A 175 36.22 43.63 -20.00
N ARG A 176 36.23 44.20 -21.20
CA ARG A 176 37.43 44.68 -21.89
C ARG A 176 37.20 46.10 -22.40
N LEU A 177 38.26 46.90 -22.43
CA LEU A 177 38.22 48.24 -23.01
C LEU A 177 38.86 48.20 -24.41
N ALA A 178 38.06 48.49 -25.44
CA ALA A 178 38.53 48.59 -26.81
C ALA A 178 39.21 49.94 -27.05
N GLN A 179 40.19 49.95 -27.96
CA GLN A 179 40.93 51.15 -28.30
C GLN A 179 40.10 52.14 -29.16
N ASP A 180 39.14 51.60 -29.92
CA ASP A 180 38.25 52.35 -30.80
C ASP A 180 36.86 51.66 -30.94
N ALA A 181 35.99 52.26 -31.74
CA ALA A 181 34.64 51.78 -31.98
C ALA A 181 34.55 50.50 -32.84
N SER A 182 35.68 49.96 -33.32
CA SER A 182 35.71 48.74 -34.14
C SER A 182 35.71 47.46 -33.29
N TYR A 183 36.03 47.56 -31.99
CA TYR A 183 36.12 46.43 -31.06
C TYR A 183 37.08 45.31 -31.51
N ASN A 184 38.08 45.63 -32.34
CA ASN A 184 39.05 44.65 -32.82
C ASN A 184 40.33 44.61 -31.96
N THR A 185 40.67 45.74 -31.32
CA THR A 185 41.87 45.89 -30.49
C THR A 185 41.50 46.36 -29.09
N PHE A 186 42.16 45.77 -28.09
CA PHE A 186 41.84 45.97 -26.68
C PHE A 186 43.10 46.34 -25.90
N TYR A 187 42.93 47.17 -24.87
CA TYR A 187 43.98 47.49 -23.90
C TYR A 187 44.31 46.27 -23.03
N GLN A 188 45.61 46.04 -22.79
CA GLN A 188 46.13 44.99 -21.92
C GLN A 188 46.35 45.52 -20.49
N GLU A 189 46.64 44.63 -19.55
CA GLU A 189 46.84 44.97 -18.13
C GLU A 189 47.97 45.98 -17.91
N GLU A 190 49.01 45.88 -18.75
CA GLU A 190 50.16 46.78 -18.78
C GLU A 190 49.86 48.18 -19.37
N ASP A 191 48.73 48.36 -20.05
CA ASP A 191 48.30 49.66 -20.58
C ASP A 191 47.54 50.52 -19.56
N TYR A 192 47.22 49.96 -18.38
CA TYR A 192 46.51 50.70 -17.33
C TYR A 192 47.47 51.55 -16.48
N PRO A 193 47.10 52.78 -16.10
CA PRO A 193 45.80 53.43 -16.31
C PRO A 193 45.64 54.06 -17.70
N VAL A 194 44.48 53.84 -18.34
CA VAL A 194 44.15 54.45 -19.63
C VAL A 194 43.73 55.91 -19.44
N VAL A 195 44.49 56.83 -20.03
CA VAL A 195 44.22 58.28 -19.98
C VAL A 195 43.43 58.73 -21.22
N LYS A 196 42.34 59.47 -21.01
CA LYS A 196 41.51 60.07 -22.07
C LYS A 196 41.15 61.52 -21.75
N TYR A 197 40.88 62.30 -22.79
CA TYR A 197 40.37 63.66 -22.63
C TYR A 197 38.85 63.66 -22.36
N LEU A 198 38.37 64.71 -21.69
CA LEU A 198 36.94 64.92 -21.47
C LEU A 198 36.18 64.88 -22.80
N LYS A 199 35.00 64.24 -22.79
CA LYS A 199 34.12 64.00 -23.94
C LYS A 199 34.63 62.99 -24.97
N GLN A 200 35.80 62.39 -24.79
CA GLN A 200 36.20 61.24 -25.61
C GLN A 200 35.46 59.98 -25.12
N PRO A 201 34.88 59.17 -26.02
CA PRO A 201 34.18 57.96 -25.64
C PRO A 201 35.16 56.86 -25.19
N LEU A 202 34.68 56.02 -24.28
CA LEU A 202 35.31 54.75 -23.89
C LEU A 202 34.46 53.60 -24.43
N HIS A 203 35.08 52.65 -25.10
CA HIS A 203 34.40 51.55 -25.77
C HIS A 203 34.53 50.27 -24.96
N PHE A 204 33.56 50.01 -24.08
CA PHE A 204 33.55 48.80 -23.25
C PHE A 204 32.85 47.65 -23.97
N GLU A 205 33.50 46.50 -23.96
CA GLU A 205 32.91 45.24 -24.38
C GLU A 205 32.75 44.34 -23.15
N VAL A 206 31.62 43.66 -23.08
CA VAL A 206 31.37 42.64 -22.06
C VAL A 206 31.06 41.33 -22.77
N GLU A 207 31.84 40.30 -22.46
CA GLU A 207 31.74 38.99 -23.11
C GLU A 207 31.58 37.86 -22.08
N LEU A 208 30.85 36.83 -22.49
CA LEU A 208 30.83 35.53 -21.82
C LEU A 208 32.02 34.71 -22.31
N THR A 209 33.02 34.50 -21.46
CA THR A 209 34.30 33.90 -21.89
C THR A 209 34.25 32.39 -22.12
N ARG A 210 33.27 31.68 -21.55
CA ARG A 210 33.25 30.20 -21.52
C ARG A 210 31.90 29.55 -21.86
N SER A 211 30.92 30.33 -22.34
CA SER A 211 29.61 29.81 -22.72
C SER A 211 29.40 29.91 -24.22
N SER A 212 29.16 28.78 -24.88
CA SER A 212 28.79 28.69 -26.30
C SER A 212 27.32 28.31 -26.50
N ASP A 213 26.51 28.35 -25.41
CA ASP A 213 25.10 28.00 -25.47
C ASP A 213 24.30 29.10 -26.19
N PRO A 214 23.68 28.82 -27.35
CA PRO A 214 22.93 29.81 -28.12
C PRO A 214 21.64 30.28 -27.42
N LYS A 215 21.22 29.63 -26.34
CA LYS A 215 20.04 30.01 -25.54
C LYS A 215 20.38 31.02 -24.43
N VAL A 216 21.66 31.29 -24.19
CA VAL A 216 22.10 32.24 -23.16
C VAL A 216 22.41 33.58 -23.82
N ALA A 217 21.77 34.64 -23.32
CA ALA A 217 22.02 36.01 -23.74
C ALA A 217 22.61 36.82 -22.58
N LEU A 218 23.62 37.66 -22.88
CA LEU A 218 24.18 38.60 -21.92
C LEU A 218 23.41 39.93 -22.00
N MET A 219 22.91 40.39 -20.86
CA MET A 219 22.21 41.66 -20.74
C MET A 219 22.84 42.51 -19.63
N LEU A 220 23.18 43.76 -19.95
CA LEU A 220 23.68 44.73 -18.98
C LEU A 220 22.50 45.50 -18.42
N ASP A 221 22.24 45.31 -17.13
CA ASP A 221 21.10 45.93 -16.44
C ASP A 221 21.48 47.30 -15.87
N HIS A 222 22.57 47.36 -15.09
CA HIS A 222 23.06 48.57 -14.45
C HIS A 222 24.57 48.74 -14.68
N CYS A 223 24.98 49.90 -15.22
CA CYS A 223 26.39 50.25 -15.41
C CYS A 223 26.69 51.59 -14.74
N TRP A 224 27.71 51.62 -13.88
CA TRP A 224 28.17 52.82 -13.20
C TRP A 224 29.69 52.84 -13.12
N ALA A 225 30.25 54.00 -12.80
CA ALA A 225 31.68 54.19 -12.58
C ALA A 225 31.92 54.64 -11.12
N THR A 226 33.02 54.18 -10.53
CA THR A 226 33.45 54.56 -9.16
C THR A 226 34.80 55.26 -9.21
N LEU A 227 35.08 56.11 -8.23
CA LEU A 227 36.38 56.78 -8.11
C LEU A 227 37.46 55.86 -7.51
N ASN A 228 37.04 54.84 -6.76
CA ASN A 228 37.91 53.89 -6.06
C ASN A 228 37.64 52.46 -6.55
N GLU A 229 38.60 51.56 -6.32
CA GLU A 229 38.51 50.12 -6.68
C GLU A 229 37.36 49.38 -5.98
N ASP A 230 36.84 49.93 -4.88
CA ASP A 230 35.73 49.36 -4.13
C ASP A 230 34.42 49.39 -4.92
N ARG A 231 34.01 48.21 -5.40
CA ARG A 231 32.81 47.96 -6.22
C ARG A 231 31.46 48.29 -5.56
N ILE A 232 31.44 48.54 -4.25
CA ILE A 232 30.24 48.83 -3.45
C ILE A 232 30.13 50.32 -3.10
N SER A 233 30.99 51.17 -3.68
CA SER A 233 30.91 52.61 -3.47
C SER A 233 29.64 53.15 -4.11
N SER A 234 28.57 53.31 -3.31
CA SER A 234 27.41 54.11 -3.69
C SER A 234 27.89 55.55 -3.87
N LEU A 235 27.76 56.09 -5.07
CA LEU A 235 27.77 57.53 -5.26
C LEU A 235 26.57 58.08 -4.47
N MET A 236 26.88 58.83 -3.41
CA MET A 236 25.92 59.69 -2.72
C MET A 236 25.66 60.93 -3.57
#